data_AF-A0A954ULL3-F1
#
_entry.id   AF-A0A954ULL3-F1
#
_cell.length_a   1.000
_cell.length_b   1.000
_cell.length_c   1.000
_cell.angle_alpha   90.00
_cell.angle_beta   90.00
_cell.angle_gamma   90.00
#
_symmetry.space_group_name_H-M   'P 1'
#
loop_
_entity.id
_entity.type
_entity.pdbx_description
1 polymer ?
#
loop_
_entity_poly.entity_id
_entity_poly.type
_entity_poly.pdbx_seq_one_letter_code
_entity_poly.pdbx_strand_id
1 'polypeptide(L)' 'MSHWVRELFGWVLAAVGLGLIFYVVVLARNRMILEALAISFPASVVFRVGMGFVRMAVAARIVTASRRSG' A
#
# COMPACT_ATOMS: atom_id res chain seq x y z
N MET A 1 5.25 -18.30 -12.53
CA MET A 1 4.02 -18.01 -11.75
C MET A 1 4.19 -17.00 -10.59
N SER A 2 5.41 -16.51 -10.27
CA SER A 2 5.64 -15.62 -9.11
C SER A 2 5.21 -14.14 -9.29
N HIS A 3 5.08 -13.67 -10.53
CA HIS A 3 4.82 -12.24 -10.81
C HIS A 3 3.48 -11.72 -10.27
N TRP A 4 2.41 -12.52 -10.45
CA TRP A 4 1.07 -12.16 -10.01
C TRP A 4 0.94 -12.11 -8.48
N VAL A 5 1.66 -12.97 -7.76
CA VAL A 5 1.62 -13.01 -6.29
C VAL A 5 2.21 -11.74 -5.69
N ARG A 6 3.34 -11.25 -6.23
CA ARG A 6 3.94 -9.98 -5.77
C ARG A 6 3.04 -8.78 -6.02
N GLU A 7 2.35 -8.76 -7.14
CA GLU A 7 1.42 -7.68 -7.48
C GLU A 7 0.21 -7.71 -6.53
N LEU A 8 -0.37 -8.89 -6.31
CA LEU A 8 -1.48 -9.08 -5.36
C LEU A 8 -1.08 -8.68 -3.93
N PHE A 9 0.11 -9.07 -3.46
CA PHE A 9 0.61 -8.67 -2.14
C PHE A 9 0.77 -7.16 -2.02
N GLY A 10 1.27 -6.48 -3.05
CA GLY A 10 1.37 -5.02 -3.07
C GLY A 10 -0.01 -4.34 -2.96
N TRP A 11 -0.99 -4.82 -3.72
CA TRP A 11 -2.35 -4.30 -3.69
C TRP A 11 -3.05 -4.57 -2.35
N VAL A 12 -2.91 -5.78 -1.79
CA VAL A 12 -3.45 -6.11 -0.47
C VAL A 12 -2.83 -5.22 0.60
N LEU A 13 -1.51 -5.04 0.59
CA LEU A 13 -0.83 -4.20 1.58
C LEU A 13 -1.21 -2.71 1.44
N ALA A 14 -1.40 -2.24 0.21
CA ALA A 14 -1.90 -0.88 -0.04
C ALA A 14 -3.34 -0.72 0.47
N ALA A 15 -4.22 -1.70 0.25
CA ALA A 15 -5.60 -1.69 0.75
C ALA A 15 -5.64 -1.70 2.29
N VAL A 16 -4.79 -2.50 2.94
CA VAL A 16 -4.64 -2.52 4.40
C VAL A 16 -4.16 -1.15 4.91
N GLY A 17 -3.15 -0.55 4.28
CA GLY A 17 -2.68 0.80 4.63
C GLY A 17 -3.78 1.85 4.49
N LEU A 18 -4.60 1.78 3.43
CA LEU A 18 -5.73 2.68 3.24
C LEU A 18 -6.81 2.49 4.31
N GLY A 19 -7.11 1.24 4.69
CA GLY A 19 -8.01 0.92 5.78
C GLY A 19 -7.55 1.49 7.13
N LEU A 20 -6.24 1.42 7.41
CA LEU A 20 -5.66 2.03 8.62
C LEU A 20 -5.78 3.57 8.60
N ILE A 21 -5.56 4.22 7.46
CA ILE A 21 -5.76 5.66 7.32
C ILE A 21 -7.25 6.02 7.55
N PHE A 22 -8.17 5.24 7.00
CA PHE A 22 -9.60 5.42 7.26
C PHE A 22 -9.93 5.30 8.75
N TYR A 23 -9.36 4.31 9.43
CA TYR A 23 -9.50 4.15 10.88
C TYR A 23 -9.00 5.36 11.67
N VAL A 24 -7.86 5.94 11.28
CA VAL A 24 -7.34 7.19 11.87
C VAL A 24 -8.33 8.34 11.70
N VAL A 25 -8.97 8.46 10.53
CA VAL A 25 -10.00 9.50 10.28
C VAL A 25 -11.22 9.30 11.19
N VAL A 26 -11.64 8.05 11.39
CA VAL A 26 -12.74 7.71 12.31
C VAL A 26 -12.38 8.07 13.75
N LEU A 27 -11.18 7.71 14.21
CA LEU A 27 -10.68 8.05 15.55
C LEU A 27 -10.57 9.57 15.75
N ALA A 28 -10.07 10.28 14.75
CA ALA A 28 -9.98 11.74 14.77
C ALA A 28 -11.37 12.39 14.88
N ARG A 29 -12.38 11.85 14.18
CA ARG A 29 -13.78 12.30 14.34
C ARG A 29 -14.33 12.02 15.74
N ASN A 30 -13.90 10.95 16.39
CA ASN A 30 -14.30 10.59 17.75
C ASN A 30 -13.56 11.39 18.85
N ARG A 31 -12.87 12.48 18.49
CA ARG A 31 -12.01 13.32 19.37
C ARG A 31 -10.86 12.58 20.06
N MET A 32 -10.54 11.36 19.62
CA MET A 32 -9.41 10.58 20.12
C MET A 32 -8.11 10.96 19.39
N ILE A 33 -7.69 12.23 19.55
CA ILE A 33 -6.59 12.83 18.76
C ILE A 33 -5.24 12.15 19.05
N LEU A 34 -4.95 11.83 20.31
CA LEU A 34 -3.70 11.17 20.70
C LEU A 34 -3.58 9.76 20.12
N GLU A 35 -4.67 9.01 20.13
CA GLU A 35 -4.74 7.64 19.61
C GLU A 35 -4.70 7.65 18.07
N ALA A 36 -5.38 8.62 17.45
CA ALA A 36 -5.29 8.88 16.01
C ALA A 36 -3.85 9.20 15.59
N LEU A 37 -3.14 10.03 16.35
CA LEU A 37 -1.75 10.39 16.07
C LEU A 37 -0.84 9.15 16.18
N ALA A 38 -1.00 8.35 17.23
CA ALA A 38 -0.22 7.13 17.44
C ALA A 38 -0.40 6.12 16.30
N ILE A 39 -1.61 6.01 15.74
CA ILE A 39 -1.91 5.09 14.63
C ILE A 39 -1.60 5.71 13.25
N SER A 40 -1.57 7.04 13.13
CA SER A 40 -1.28 7.74 11.87
C SER A 40 0.11 7.42 11.31
N PHE A 41 1.12 7.30 12.19
CA PHE A 41 2.49 6.98 11.81
C PHE A 41 2.62 5.57 11.20
N PRO A 42 2.21 4.49 11.89
CA PRO A 42 2.25 3.14 11.30
C PRO A 42 1.35 3.01 10.08
N ALA A 43 0.18 3.67 10.05
CA ALA A 43 -0.70 3.67 8.88
C ALA A 43 0.00 4.25 7.63
N SER A 44 0.71 5.36 7.80
CA SER A 44 1.49 6.00 6.73
C SER A 44 2.63 5.10 6.23
N VAL A 45 3.35 4.43 7.14
CA VAL A 45 4.43 3.49 6.79
C VAL A 45 3.87 2.32 5.99
N VAL A 46 2.81 1.67 6.46
CA VAL A 46 2.19 0.52 5.77
C VAL A 46 1.69 0.92 4.39
N PHE A 47 1.00 2.05 4.26
CA PHE A 47 0.51 2.54 2.99
C PHE A 47 1.65 2.83 1.99
N ARG A 48 2.71 3.48 2.47
CA ARG A 48 3.88 3.82 1.64
C ARG A 48 4.65 2.58 1.18
N VAL A 49 4.80 1.58 2.06
CA VAL A 49 5.42 0.30 1.72
C VAL A 49 4.56 -0.46 0.70
N GLY A 50 3.24 -0.53 0.91
CA GLY A 50 2.31 -1.14 -0.05
C GLY A 50 2.39 -0.52 -1.44
N MET A 51 2.33 0.82 -1.52
CA MET A 51 2.50 1.56 -2.77
C MET A 51 3.88 1.32 -3.42
N GLY A 52 4.94 1.18 -2.62
CA GLY A 52 6.27 0.80 -3.10
C GLY A 52 6.29 -0.54 -3.82
N PHE A 53 5.66 -1.56 -3.23
CA PHE A 53 5.54 -2.89 -3.84
C PHE A 53 4.74 -2.88 -5.14
N VAL A 54 3.63 -2.14 -5.19
CA VAL A 54 2.82 -1.99 -6.41
C VAL A 54 3.65 -1.36 -7.53
N ARG A 55 4.39 -0.27 -7.25
CA ARG A 55 5.26 0.38 -8.24
C ARG A 55 6.34 -0.56 -8.78
N MET A 56 6.97 -1.35 -7.91
CA MET A 56 7.99 -2.32 -8.34
C MET A 56 7.39 -3.44 -9.20
N ALA A 57 6.18 -3.91 -8.87
CA ALA A 57 5.49 -4.93 -9.66
C ALA A 57 5.14 -4.40 -11.07
N VAL A 58 4.61 -3.19 -11.15
CA VAL A 58 4.29 -2.52 -12.42
C VAL A 58 5.54 -2.31 -13.26
N ALA A 59 6.64 -1.83 -12.67
CA ALA A 59 7.91 -1.64 -13.39
C ALA A 59 8.43 -2.95 -14.00
N ALA A 60 8.41 -4.04 -13.22
CA ALA A 60 8.84 -5.35 -13.70
C ALA A 60 7.92 -5.89 -14.82
N ARG A 61 6.62 -5.59 -14.77
CA ARG A 61 5.67 -5.93 -15.83
C ARG A 61 5.94 -5.15 -17.13
N ILE A 62 6.25 -3.85 -17.04
CA ILE A 62 6.62 -3.01 -18.19
C ILE A 62 7.91 -3.52 -18.85
N VAL A 63 8.94 -3.85 -18.05
CA VAL A 63 10.21 -4.40 -18.57
C VAL A 63 9.98 -5.74 -19.27
N THR A 64 9.16 -6.61 -18.69
CA THR A 64 8.84 -7.90 -19.29
C THR A 64 8.02 -7.76 -20.57
N ALA A 65 7.11 -6.78 -20.63
CA ALA A 65 6.33 -6.47 -21.83
C ALA A 65 7.23 -5.93 -22.96
N SER A 66 8.12 -4.99 -22.64
CA SER A 66 9.08 -4.40 -23.60
C SER A 66 10.02 -5.45 -24.21
N ARG A 67 10.44 -6.43 -23.42
CA ARG A 67 11.34 -7.52 -23.87
C ARG A 67 10.69 -8.53 -24.81
N ARG A 68 9.36 -8.54 -24.95
CA ARG A 68 8.62 -9.43 -25.88
C ARG A 68 8.39 -8.82 -27.26
N SER A 69 8.70 -7.53 -27.42
CA SER A 69 8.44 -6.75 -28.64
C SER A 69 9.68 -6.44 -29.48
N GLY A 70 10.85 -7.01 -29.15
CA GLY A 70 12.09 -6.93 -29.93
C GLY A 70 12.65 -8.31 -30.19
#